data_AF-A0A6N2HWB6-F1
#
_entry.id   AF-A0A6N2HWB6-F1
#
_cell.length_a   1.000
_cell.length_b   1.000
_cell.length_c   1.000
_cell.angle_alpha   90.00
_cell.angle_beta   90.00
_cell.angle_gamma   90.00
#
_symmetry.space_group_name_H-M   'P 1'
#
loop_
_entity.id
_entity.type
_entity.pdbx_description
1 polymer ?
#
loop_
_entity_poly.entity_id
_entity_poly.type
_entity_poly.pdbx_seq_one_letter_code
_entity_poly.pdbx_strand_id
1 'polypeptide(L)'
;MPTVETLIPKAGQADAEGLRAFDADGLAEYVADPAHPWWRRRPCVLALAGRVPEHRVAGLIARVHDPRDVAEVRIALLDLLADRTELLPWLGHPDRRQEGSYGMPEAILKARGLLGDRSAAGGLTTLAASPWRRWRAVGEAGLDALVARYGAGAVLSDVGDARPEDRAFRVRMRHRAGADVSDALADPDRAVAYLAQSLLTDPDRLRGHLDEAPTTEAKLWTAYALHRLTGDAAETRAIHASLGRPRVEVAGLDEELRTAIAQEYGQHCEERSDPRWRIEAVCAGPPVPPDEDERLRRAVTALTSAGLAPRPPVSCGEHNRQGGGTYHVIGLGGSGAEADEDEDGSEIFISTLGRFVTSHEPEPTARAALEAAGFRWIDRVTGAIRVTGLCVYHFGDRDPLDVATLLFHWQD
;
A
#
# COMPACT_ATOMS: atom_id res chain seq x y z
N MET A 1 44.72 11.56 -0.07
CA MET A 1 43.85 10.39 0.20
C MET A 1 42.42 10.91 0.25
N PRO A 2 41.42 10.20 -0.31
CA PRO A 2 40.03 10.59 -0.17
C PRO A 2 39.63 10.63 1.31
N THR A 3 38.77 11.55 1.72
CA THR A 3 38.10 11.59 3.04
C THR A 3 36.63 11.23 2.90
N VAL A 4 35.94 10.91 4.00
CA VAL A 4 34.49 10.62 3.97
C VAL A 4 33.69 11.80 3.38
N GLU A 5 34.08 13.05 3.67
CA GLU A 5 33.44 14.24 3.11
C GLU A 5 33.59 14.33 1.59
N THR A 6 34.73 13.90 1.05
CA THR A 6 34.94 13.87 -0.41
C THR A 6 34.17 12.74 -1.08
N LEU A 7 33.92 11.64 -0.36
CA LEU A 7 33.14 10.50 -0.84
C LEU A 7 31.63 10.72 -0.66
N ILE A 8 31.22 11.62 0.24
CA ILE A 8 29.82 11.98 0.48
C ILE A 8 29.70 13.52 0.57
N PRO A 9 29.83 14.23 -0.57
CA PRO A 9 29.83 15.69 -0.59
C PRO A 9 28.48 16.28 -0.11
N LYS A 10 27.36 15.65 -0.48
CA LYS A 10 26.01 16.06 -0.08
C LYS A 10 25.07 14.87 0.09
N ALA A 11 23.93 15.12 0.75
CA ALA A 11 22.88 14.12 0.94
C ALA A 11 22.47 13.48 -0.41
N GLY A 12 22.39 12.15 -0.43
CA GLY A 12 22.05 11.39 -1.63
C GLY A 12 23.18 11.19 -2.65
N GLN A 13 24.40 11.68 -2.39
CA GLN A 13 25.54 11.53 -3.30
C GLN A 13 26.72 10.79 -2.66
N ALA A 14 26.46 9.58 -2.14
CA ALA A 14 27.53 8.75 -1.60
C ALA A 14 28.21 7.94 -2.71
N ASP A 15 29.54 8.04 -2.81
CA ASP A 15 30.37 7.10 -3.57
C ASP A 15 30.50 5.78 -2.81
N ALA A 16 29.58 4.86 -3.08
CA ALA A 16 29.52 3.57 -2.41
C ALA A 16 30.74 2.67 -2.71
N GLU A 17 31.41 2.85 -3.85
CA GLU A 17 32.62 2.10 -4.18
C GLU A 17 33.82 2.66 -3.41
N GLY A 18 34.00 3.98 -3.45
CA GLY A 18 35.03 4.66 -2.68
C GLY A 18 34.90 4.41 -1.18
N LEU A 19 33.68 4.40 -0.62
CA LEU A 19 33.45 4.06 0.79
C LEU A 19 33.80 2.61 1.11
N ARG A 20 33.50 1.65 0.22
CA ARG A 20 33.88 0.24 0.43
C ARG A 20 35.41 0.03 0.39
N ALA A 21 36.11 0.82 -0.42
CA ALA A 21 37.58 0.82 -0.47
C ALA A 21 38.24 1.61 0.67
N PHE A 22 37.51 2.51 1.34
CA PHE A 22 37.99 3.28 2.48
C PHE A 22 38.27 2.37 3.69
N ASP A 23 39.22 2.76 4.54
CA ASP A 23 39.60 2.00 5.73
C ASP A 23 38.42 1.73 6.68
N ALA A 24 38.25 0.48 7.12
CA ALA A 24 37.11 0.08 7.94
C ALA A 24 37.15 0.69 9.35
N ASP A 25 38.34 0.88 9.91
CA ASP A 25 38.49 1.49 11.23
C ASP A 25 38.10 2.96 11.21
N GLY A 26 38.59 3.70 10.22
CA GLY A 26 38.20 5.08 9.98
C GLY A 26 36.70 5.25 9.74
N LEU A 27 36.04 4.34 9.01
CA LEU A 27 34.59 4.38 8.86
C LEU A 27 33.86 4.12 10.17
N ALA A 28 34.29 3.13 10.95
CA ALA A 28 33.66 2.80 12.23
C ALA A 28 33.77 3.96 13.24
N GLU A 29 34.91 4.65 13.26
CA GLU A 29 35.10 5.87 14.06
C GLU A 29 34.18 6.99 13.58
N TYR A 30 34.09 7.23 12.26
CA TYR A 30 33.20 8.25 11.69
C TYR A 30 31.73 7.99 12.02
N VAL A 31 31.31 6.72 11.98
CA VAL A 31 29.95 6.30 12.33
C VAL A 31 29.67 6.51 13.82
N ALA A 32 30.66 6.28 14.68
CA ALA A 32 30.50 6.39 16.13
C ALA A 32 30.41 7.85 16.62
N ASP A 33 30.88 8.83 15.86
CA ASP A 33 30.81 10.24 16.23
C ASP A 33 29.45 10.88 15.88
N PRO A 34 28.63 11.27 16.87
CA PRO A 34 27.34 11.92 16.62
C PRO A 34 27.46 13.36 16.08
N ALA A 35 28.65 13.98 16.10
CA ALA A 35 28.87 15.30 15.51
C ALA A 35 28.76 15.28 13.98
N HIS A 36 28.95 14.11 13.36
CA HIS A 36 28.76 13.95 11.93
C HIS A 36 27.27 13.80 11.57
N PRO A 37 26.82 14.38 10.44
CA PRO A 37 25.42 14.31 10.07
C PRO A 37 25.01 12.88 9.69
N TRP A 38 23.78 12.49 10.05
CA TRP A 38 23.24 11.15 9.83
C TRP A 38 23.32 10.70 8.36
N TRP A 39 23.14 11.62 7.42
CA TRP A 39 23.15 11.34 5.98
C TRP A 39 24.55 11.00 5.43
N ARG A 40 25.63 11.29 6.19
CA ARG A 40 26.98 10.77 5.94
C ARG A 40 27.26 9.49 6.72
N ARG A 41 26.84 9.44 7.99
CA ARG A 41 27.05 8.28 8.86
C ARG A 41 26.37 7.02 8.30
N ARG A 42 25.13 7.11 7.82
CA ARG A 42 24.38 5.95 7.30
C ARG A 42 25.08 5.25 6.12
N PRO A 43 25.52 5.92 5.04
CA PRO A 43 26.31 5.28 3.99
C PRO A 43 27.60 4.61 4.50
N CYS A 44 28.29 5.21 5.49
CA CYS A 44 29.46 4.60 6.10
C CYS A 44 29.11 3.28 6.82
N VAL A 45 27.98 3.23 7.55
CA VAL A 45 27.49 1.99 8.17
C VAL A 45 27.28 0.90 7.11
N LEU A 46 26.62 1.23 5.99
CA LEU A 46 26.39 0.27 4.90
C LEU A 46 27.71 -0.23 4.29
N ALA A 47 28.70 0.64 4.17
CA ALA A 47 30.03 0.29 3.66
C ALA A 47 30.86 -0.57 4.62
N LEU A 48 30.46 -0.73 5.90
CA LEU A 48 31.11 -1.60 6.89
C LEU A 48 30.64 -3.06 6.83
N ALA A 49 29.64 -3.39 6.00
CA ALA A 49 29.10 -4.75 5.90
C ALA A 49 30.20 -5.81 5.68
N GLY A 50 30.25 -6.79 6.57
CA GLY A 50 31.22 -7.90 6.53
C GLY A 50 32.66 -7.55 6.93
N ARG A 51 32.92 -6.33 7.40
CA ARG A 51 34.28 -5.86 7.73
C ARG A 51 34.37 -4.96 8.97
N VAL A 52 33.46 -5.13 9.93
CA VAL A 52 33.46 -4.37 11.19
C VAL A 52 34.70 -4.74 12.02
N PRO A 53 35.56 -3.77 12.39
CA PRO A 53 36.69 -4.05 13.27
C PRO A 53 36.21 -4.42 14.69
N GLU A 54 36.67 -5.56 15.22
CA GLU A 54 36.17 -6.12 16.48
C GLU A 54 36.28 -5.15 17.66
N HIS A 55 37.40 -4.43 17.76
CA HIS A 55 37.64 -3.46 18.82
C HIS A 55 36.73 -2.22 18.77
N ARG A 56 36.01 -1.99 17.65
CA ARG A 56 35.05 -0.89 17.48
C ARG A 56 33.61 -1.30 17.80
N VAL A 57 33.31 -2.60 17.89
CA VAL A 57 31.94 -3.12 18.05
C VAL A 57 31.23 -2.53 19.26
N ALA A 58 31.89 -2.47 20.42
CA ALA A 58 31.29 -1.92 21.64
C ALA A 58 30.84 -0.45 21.47
N GLY A 59 31.63 0.35 20.73
CA GLY A 59 31.28 1.74 20.42
C GLY A 59 30.08 1.86 19.50
N LEU A 60 29.99 0.98 18.49
CA LEU A 60 28.85 0.94 17.57
C LEU A 60 27.56 0.46 18.27
N ILE A 61 27.65 -0.55 19.15
CA ILE A 61 26.54 -0.99 20.01
C ILE A 61 26.07 0.16 20.92
N ALA A 62 27.00 0.92 21.50
CA ALA A 62 26.64 2.07 22.34
C ALA A 62 25.84 3.13 21.57
N ARG A 63 26.06 3.30 20.25
CA ARG A 63 25.25 4.18 19.41
C ARG A 63 23.85 3.62 19.15
N VAL A 64 23.71 2.31 18.93
CA VAL A 64 22.38 1.67 18.83
C VAL A 64 21.54 1.94 20.08
N HIS A 65 22.18 1.84 21.24
CA HIS A 65 21.53 2.03 22.55
C HIS A 65 21.18 3.49 22.87
N ASP A 66 21.79 4.46 22.20
CA ASP A 66 21.60 5.89 22.49
C ASP A 66 20.27 6.39 21.90
N PRO A 67 19.25 6.69 22.73
CA PRO A 67 17.95 7.16 22.22
C PRO A 67 18.02 8.58 21.66
N ARG A 68 19.11 9.32 21.90
CA ARG A 68 19.33 10.66 21.34
C ARG A 68 19.96 10.64 19.96
N ASP A 69 20.47 9.48 19.53
CA ASP A 69 20.99 9.32 18.18
C ASP A 69 19.85 9.16 17.16
N VAL A 70 20.15 9.44 15.91
CA VAL A 70 19.18 9.47 14.81
C VAL A 70 18.76 8.04 14.45
N ALA A 71 17.45 7.80 14.35
CA ALA A 71 16.87 6.48 14.11
C ALA A 71 17.45 5.80 12.86
N GLU A 72 17.67 6.54 11.78
CA GLU A 72 18.23 6.05 10.52
C GLU A 72 19.62 5.43 10.68
N VAL A 73 20.45 5.97 11.58
CA VAL A 73 21.78 5.42 11.87
C VAL A 73 21.66 4.20 12.78
N ARG A 74 20.82 4.29 13.82
CA ARG A 74 20.56 3.18 14.76
C ARG A 74 20.01 1.94 14.05
N ILE A 75 19.06 2.11 13.12
CA ILE A 75 18.51 1.04 12.28
C ILE A 75 19.59 0.43 11.40
N ALA A 76 20.40 1.25 10.72
CA ALA A 76 21.49 0.74 9.88
C ALA A 76 22.53 -0.04 10.71
N LEU A 77 22.82 0.42 11.92
CA LEU A 77 23.73 -0.26 12.85
C LEU A 77 23.15 -1.59 13.37
N LEU A 78 21.85 -1.66 13.63
CA LEU A 78 21.17 -2.92 13.98
C LEU A 78 21.28 -3.94 12.85
N ASP A 79 21.13 -3.51 11.60
CA ASP A 79 21.31 -4.38 10.44
C ASP A 79 22.78 -4.83 10.27
N LEU A 80 23.73 -3.92 10.49
CA LEU A 80 25.17 -4.22 10.43
C LEU A 80 25.61 -5.23 11.50
N LEU A 81 25.05 -5.13 12.71
CA LEU A 81 25.43 -5.91 13.88
C LEU A 81 24.46 -7.07 14.17
N ALA A 82 23.71 -7.51 13.16
CA ALA A 82 22.61 -8.46 13.32
C ALA A 82 23.02 -9.87 13.78
N ASP A 83 24.32 -10.18 13.80
CA ASP A 83 24.89 -11.43 14.31
C ASP A 83 25.48 -11.30 15.74
N ARG A 84 25.50 -10.09 16.31
CA ARG A 84 26.06 -9.79 17.62
C ARG A 84 25.06 -10.09 18.75
N THR A 85 25.22 -11.25 19.36
CA THR A 85 24.41 -11.71 20.50
C THR A 85 24.42 -10.77 21.71
N GLU A 86 25.42 -9.91 21.81
CA GLU A 86 25.55 -8.87 22.84
C GLU A 86 24.38 -7.87 22.81
N LEU A 87 23.67 -7.75 21.68
CA LEU A 87 22.49 -6.90 21.55
C LEU A 87 21.22 -7.52 22.17
N LEU A 88 21.16 -8.85 22.34
CA LEU A 88 19.93 -9.54 22.77
C LEU A 88 19.36 -9.02 24.11
N PRO A 89 20.16 -8.83 25.17
CA PRO A 89 19.63 -8.32 26.44
C PRO A 89 18.97 -6.95 26.30
N TRP A 90 19.53 -6.07 25.46
CA TRP A 90 18.97 -4.75 25.21
C TRP A 90 17.71 -4.85 24.34
N LEU A 91 17.75 -5.61 23.25
CA LEU A 91 16.63 -5.80 22.33
C LEU A 91 15.40 -6.43 23.01
N GLY A 92 15.62 -7.37 23.94
CA GLY A 92 14.56 -8.05 24.68
C GLY A 92 13.96 -7.24 25.84
N HIS A 93 14.53 -6.09 26.18
CA HIS A 93 14.09 -5.30 27.33
C HIS A 93 12.67 -4.72 27.10
N PRO A 94 11.75 -4.79 28.08
CA PRO A 94 10.36 -4.31 27.92
C PRO A 94 10.25 -2.87 27.41
N ASP A 95 11.12 -1.97 27.85
CA ASP A 95 11.15 -0.56 27.42
C ASP A 95 11.30 -0.40 25.90
N ARG A 96 11.91 -1.37 25.21
CA ARG A 96 12.08 -1.32 23.75
C ARG A 96 10.75 -1.48 23.00
N ARG A 97 9.73 -2.04 23.65
CA ARG A 97 8.37 -2.11 23.09
C ARG A 97 7.70 -0.72 23.02
N GLN A 98 8.21 0.26 23.77
CA GLN A 98 7.70 1.63 23.81
C GLN A 98 8.62 2.61 23.05
N GLU A 99 9.59 2.11 22.28
CA GLU A 99 10.45 2.96 21.46
C GLU A 99 9.60 3.71 20.42
N GLY A 100 9.52 5.04 20.54
CA GLY A 100 8.67 5.88 19.69
C GLY A 100 9.37 6.39 18.43
N SER A 101 10.67 6.15 18.30
CA SER A 101 11.43 6.56 17.13
C SER A 101 10.94 5.83 15.87
N TYR A 102 10.69 6.58 14.80
CA TYR A 102 10.16 6.04 13.55
C TYR A 102 11.00 4.86 13.01
N GLY A 103 10.35 3.71 12.76
CA GLY A 103 10.97 2.51 12.21
C GLY A 103 11.84 1.69 13.18
N MET A 104 12.09 2.19 14.39
CA MET A 104 12.90 1.46 15.38
C MET A 104 12.20 0.22 15.94
N PRO A 105 10.90 0.22 16.29
CA PRO A 105 10.21 -0.99 16.76
C PRO A 105 10.33 -2.16 15.78
N GLU A 106 10.16 -1.88 14.49
CA GLU A 106 10.27 -2.86 13.42
C GLU A 106 11.70 -3.38 13.27
N ALA A 107 12.69 -2.48 13.31
CA ALA A 107 14.10 -2.86 13.26
C ALA A 107 14.54 -3.70 14.46
N ILE A 108 14.06 -3.37 15.67
CA ILE A 108 14.30 -4.15 16.89
C ILE A 108 13.72 -5.55 16.76
N LEU A 109 12.48 -5.68 16.28
CA LEU A 109 11.86 -6.99 16.04
C LEU A 109 12.64 -7.83 15.03
N LYS A 110 13.06 -7.23 13.90
CA LYS A 110 13.91 -7.91 12.91
C LYS A 110 15.23 -8.37 13.51
N ALA A 111 15.93 -7.51 14.25
CA ALA A 111 17.21 -7.85 14.88
C ALA A 111 17.05 -9.01 15.89
N ARG A 112 15.96 -9.03 16.67
CA ARG A 112 15.64 -10.16 17.56
C ARG A 112 15.46 -11.46 16.78
N GLY A 113 14.73 -11.43 15.67
CA GLY A 113 14.57 -12.58 14.77
C GLY A 113 15.90 -13.10 14.22
N LEU A 114 16.75 -12.19 13.71
CA LEU A 114 18.09 -12.51 13.19
C LEU A 114 19.00 -13.16 14.24
N LEU A 115 18.92 -12.69 15.49
CA LEU A 115 19.68 -13.24 16.62
C LEU A 115 19.08 -14.53 17.21
N GLY A 116 17.94 -15.00 16.71
CA GLY A 116 17.33 -16.26 17.12
C GLY A 116 16.32 -16.17 18.27
N ASP A 117 15.84 -14.98 18.62
CA ASP A 117 14.83 -14.84 19.68
C ASP A 117 13.44 -15.26 19.19
N ARG A 118 13.08 -16.52 19.47
CA ARG A 118 11.78 -17.11 19.11
C ARG A 118 10.58 -16.37 19.70
N SER A 119 10.75 -15.66 20.82
CA SER A 119 9.64 -14.87 21.40
C SER A 119 9.26 -13.65 20.55
N ALA A 120 10.07 -13.29 19.55
CA ALA A 120 9.74 -12.26 18.56
C ALA A 120 8.84 -12.78 17.43
N ALA A 121 8.66 -14.11 17.28
CA ALA A 121 7.95 -14.70 16.13
C ALA A 121 6.55 -14.11 15.92
N GLY A 122 5.75 -14.00 16.99
CA GLY A 122 4.39 -13.46 16.89
C GLY A 122 4.31 -11.98 16.50
N GLY A 123 5.34 -11.17 16.82
CA GLY A 123 5.44 -9.78 16.37
C GLY A 123 5.94 -9.68 14.93
N LEU A 124 6.85 -10.58 14.54
CA LEU A 124 7.34 -10.69 13.18
C LEU A 124 6.26 -11.19 12.20
N THR A 125 5.35 -12.09 12.61
CA THR A 125 4.20 -12.48 11.76
C THR A 125 3.27 -11.30 11.50
N THR A 126 2.99 -10.48 12.52
CA THR A 126 2.24 -9.23 12.35
C THR A 126 2.92 -8.27 11.38
N LEU A 127 4.25 -8.07 11.49
CA LEU A 127 4.99 -7.26 10.52
C LEU A 127 4.96 -7.85 9.11
N ALA A 128 5.12 -9.17 8.97
CA ALA A 128 5.09 -9.88 7.69
C ALA A 128 3.70 -9.92 7.04
N ALA A 129 2.65 -9.57 7.77
CA ALA A 129 1.29 -9.35 7.28
C ALA A 129 0.97 -7.87 7.04
N SER A 130 1.93 -6.96 7.28
CA SER A 130 1.72 -5.53 7.08
C SER A 130 1.36 -5.22 5.62
N PRO A 131 0.42 -4.28 5.38
CA PRO A 131 0.15 -3.81 4.02
C PRO A 131 1.29 -2.92 3.49
N TRP A 132 2.16 -2.40 4.36
CA TRP A 132 3.31 -1.62 3.95
C TRP A 132 4.46 -2.54 3.54
N ARG A 133 4.80 -2.55 2.25
CA ARG A 133 5.85 -3.41 1.68
C ARG A 133 7.17 -3.40 2.46
N ARG A 134 7.60 -2.22 2.94
CA ARG A 134 8.83 -2.09 3.74
C ARG A 134 8.76 -2.85 5.07
N TRP A 135 7.61 -2.81 5.76
CA TRP A 135 7.43 -3.49 7.05
C TRP A 135 7.21 -4.98 6.87
N ARG A 136 6.50 -5.35 5.79
CA ARG A 136 6.39 -6.73 5.34
C ARG A 136 7.76 -7.38 5.16
N ALA A 137 8.66 -6.74 4.40
CA ALA A 137 10.01 -7.23 4.17
C ALA A 137 10.83 -7.36 5.47
N VAL A 138 10.66 -6.43 6.42
CA VAL A 138 11.32 -6.49 7.74
C VAL A 138 10.84 -7.69 8.55
N GLY A 139 9.53 -7.92 8.62
CA GLY A 139 8.94 -9.09 9.30
C GLY A 139 9.36 -10.41 8.65
N GLU A 140 9.31 -10.49 7.32
CA GLU A 140 9.73 -11.66 6.55
C GLU A 140 11.21 -12.00 6.78
N ALA A 141 12.10 -11.01 6.75
CA ALA A 141 13.53 -11.24 7.01
C ALA A 141 13.77 -11.82 8.41
N GLY A 142 13.08 -11.32 9.43
CA GLY A 142 13.19 -11.86 10.79
C GLY A 142 12.64 -13.28 10.91
N LEU A 143 11.49 -13.59 10.29
CA LEU A 143 10.93 -14.95 10.29
C LEU A 143 11.82 -15.93 9.53
N ASP A 144 12.34 -15.52 8.37
CA ASP A 144 13.21 -16.36 7.54
C ASP A 144 14.49 -16.75 8.29
N ALA A 145 15.04 -15.83 9.09
CA ALA A 145 16.17 -16.13 9.96
C ALA A 145 15.82 -17.13 11.08
N LEU A 146 14.66 -16.97 11.72
CA LEU A 146 14.19 -17.93 12.72
C LEU A 146 13.95 -19.32 12.10
N VAL A 147 13.34 -19.38 10.91
CA VAL A 147 13.09 -20.62 10.17
C VAL A 147 14.40 -21.28 9.73
N ALA A 148 15.37 -20.51 9.25
CA ALA A 148 16.69 -21.03 8.88
C ALA A 148 17.42 -21.64 10.08
N ARG A 149 17.25 -21.07 11.28
CA ARG A 149 17.92 -21.50 12.50
C ARG A 149 17.23 -22.68 13.21
N TYR A 150 15.91 -22.67 13.29
CA TYR A 150 15.13 -23.62 14.11
C TYR A 150 14.24 -24.56 13.30
N GLY A 151 14.10 -24.33 11.99
CA GLY A 151 13.16 -25.02 11.12
C GLY A 151 11.74 -24.46 11.18
N ALA A 152 11.00 -24.59 10.09
CA ALA A 152 9.64 -24.05 9.96
C ALA A 152 8.67 -24.60 11.01
N GLY A 153 8.76 -25.90 11.32
CA GLY A 153 7.87 -26.54 12.31
C GLY A 153 7.98 -25.95 13.71
N ALA A 154 9.20 -25.60 14.15
CA ALA A 154 9.42 -24.98 15.45
C ALA A 154 8.79 -23.58 15.54
N VAL A 155 9.01 -22.75 14.51
CA VAL A 155 8.46 -21.39 14.45
C VAL A 155 6.92 -21.42 14.31
N LEU A 156 6.38 -22.34 13.50
CA LEU A 156 4.93 -22.52 13.36
C LEU A 156 4.26 -22.95 14.66
N SER A 157 4.94 -23.79 15.46
CA SER A 157 4.45 -24.19 16.79
C SER A 157 4.40 -23.03 17.77
N ASP A 158 5.28 -22.03 17.64
CA ASP A 158 5.28 -20.86 18.54
C ASP A 158 4.17 -19.88 18.22
N VAL A 159 3.81 -19.72 16.94
CA VAL A 159 2.83 -18.72 16.50
C VAL A 159 1.38 -19.25 16.47
N GLY A 160 1.18 -20.53 16.16
CA GLY A 160 -0.16 -21.13 16.06
C GLY A 160 -0.91 -20.79 14.76
N ASP A 161 -2.25 -20.71 14.82
CA ASP A 161 -3.17 -20.38 13.69
C ASP A 161 -4.39 -19.55 14.07
N ALA A 162 -4.48 -19.08 15.32
CA ALA A 162 -5.65 -18.34 15.77
C ALA A 162 -5.81 -17.01 14.98
N ARG A 163 -4.70 -16.31 14.71
CA ARG A 163 -4.72 -15.02 14.02
C ARG A 163 -4.50 -15.18 12.51
N PRO A 164 -5.11 -14.32 11.67
CA PRO A 164 -4.89 -14.34 10.22
C PRO A 164 -3.42 -14.23 9.82
N GLU A 165 -2.62 -13.45 10.53
CA GLU A 165 -1.20 -13.24 10.24
C GLU A 165 -0.38 -14.53 10.44
N ASP A 166 -0.74 -15.33 11.44
CA ASP A 166 -0.09 -16.61 11.71
C ASP A 166 -0.49 -17.66 10.66
N ARG A 167 -1.76 -17.66 10.22
CA ARG A 167 -2.23 -18.49 9.09
C ARG A 167 -1.57 -18.08 7.77
N ALA A 168 -1.43 -16.79 7.50
CA ALA A 168 -0.70 -16.28 6.33
C ALA A 168 0.75 -16.78 6.31
N PHE A 169 1.44 -16.71 7.46
CA PHE A 169 2.79 -17.25 7.58
C PHE A 169 2.84 -18.76 7.31
N ARG A 170 1.88 -19.53 7.85
CA ARG A 170 1.75 -20.98 7.58
C ARG A 170 1.55 -21.28 6.09
N VAL A 171 0.70 -20.52 5.40
CA VAL A 171 0.50 -20.64 3.95
C VAL A 171 1.82 -20.44 3.20
N ARG A 172 2.61 -19.40 3.54
CA ARG A 172 3.94 -19.17 2.93
C ARG A 172 4.89 -20.34 3.18
N MET A 173 4.93 -20.87 4.40
CA MET A 173 5.82 -22.01 4.72
C MET A 173 5.43 -23.27 3.95
N ARG A 174 4.13 -23.58 3.85
CA ARG A 174 3.64 -24.71 3.04
C ARG A 174 4.01 -24.54 1.57
N HIS A 175 3.76 -23.37 0.99
CA HIS A 175 4.11 -23.08 -0.40
C HIS A 175 5.62 -23.22 -0.65
N ARG A 176 6.48 -22.68 0.24
CA ARG A 176 7.94 -22.83 0.13
C ARG A 176 8.42 -24.27 0.23
N ALA A 177 7.69 -25.12 0.95
CA ALA A 177 7.95 -26.56 1.00
C ALA A 177 7.41 -27.33 -0.22
N GLY A 178 6.86 -26.64 -1.23
CA GLY A 178 6.25 -27.23 -2.42
C GLY A 178 4.88 -27.87 -2.17
N ALA A 179 4.28 -27.64 -1.00
CA ALA A 179 2.95 -28.16 -0.70
C ALA A 179 1.87 -27.34 -1.42
N ASP A 180 0.75 -27.99 -1.71
CA ASP A 180 -0.45 -27.31 -2.21
C ASP A 180 -1.02 -26.37 -1.14
N VAL A 181 -1.53 -25.22 -1.58
CA VAL A 181 -2.13 -24.19 -0.71
C VAL A 181 -3.50 -23.73 -1.20
N SER A 182 -4.09 -24.43 -2.17
CA SER A 182 -5.44 -24.11 -2.67
C SER A 182 -6.51 -24.17 -1.58
N ASP A 183 -6.33 -24.97 -0.53
CA ASP A 183 -7.24 -25.01 0.62
C ASP A 183 -7.36 -23.64 1.33
N ALA A 184 -6.30 -22.84 1.32
CA ALA A 184 -6.29 -21.51 1.92
C ALA A 184 -7.10 -20.46 1.13
N LEU A 185 -7.56 -20.77 -0.10
CA LEU A 185 -8.51 -19.92 -0.82
C LEU A 185 -9.87 -19.85 -0.12
N ALA A 186 -10.15 -20.79 0.78
CA ALA A 186 -11.35 -20.80 1.63
C ALA A 186 -11.13 -20.21 3.03
N ASP A 187 -9.96 -19.59 3.31
CA ASP A 187 -9.73 -18.94 4.61
C ASP A 187 -10.78 -17.83 4.84
N PRO A 188 -11.37 -17.72 6.05
CA PRO A 188 -12.33 -16.67 6.36
C PRO A 188 -11.73 -15.26 6.31
N ASP A 189 -10.40 -15.13 6.45
CA ASP A 189 -9.72 -13.86 6.25
C ASP A 189 -9.29 -13.67 4.78
N ARG A 190 -9.80 -12.61 4.17
CA ARG A 190 -9.57 -12.31 2.75
C ARG A 190 -8.12 -12.01 2.41
N ALA A 191 -7.33 -11.47 3.32
CA ALA A 191 -5.91 -11.26 3.06
C ALA A 191 -5.14 -12.59 2.99
N VAL A 192 -5.55 -13.59 3.77
CA VAL A 192 -4.99 -14.95 3.71
C VAL A 192 -5.37 -15.62 2.39
N ALA A 193 -6.64 -15.55 1.99
CA ALA A 193 -7.10 -16.07 0.71
C ALA A 193 -6.44 -15.34 -0.49
N TYR A 194 -6.27 -14.02 -0.41
CA TYR A 194 -5.55 -13.22 -1.39
C TYR A 194 -4.07 -13.62 -1.49
N LEU A 195 -3.42 -13.88 -0.36
CA LEU A 195 -2.06 -14.40 -0.36
C LEU A 195 -2.00 -15.77 -1.04
N ALA A 196 -2.91 -16.69 -0.70
CA ALA A 196 -2.96 -18.02 -1.32
C ALA A 196 -3.12 -17.93 -2.85
N GLN A 197 -4.07 -17.13 -3.36
CA GLN A 197 -4.24 -16.98 -4.81
C GLN A 197 -2.98 -16.41 -5.48
N SER A 198 -2.22 -15.55 -4.80
CA SER A 198 -0.99 -14.94 -5.36
C SER A 198 0.17 -15.93 -5.48
N LEU A 199 0.18 -16.99 -4.65
CA LEU A 199 1.22 -18.00 -4.60
C LEU A 199 0.97 -19.17 -5.57
N LEU A 200 -0.29 -19.44 -5.91
CA LEU A 200 -0.65 -20.54 -6.81
C LEU A 200 -0.17 -20.26 -8.25
N THR A 201 0.39 -21.27 -8.90
CA THR A 201 1.07 -21.16 -10.20
C THR A 201 0.63 -22.20 -11.23
N ASP A 202 -0.25 -23.13 -10.86
CA ASP A 202 -0.70 -24.26 -11.68
C ASP A 202 -2.19 -24.07 -12.08
N PRO A 203 -2.48 -23.66 -13.33
CA PRO A 203 -3.85 -23.48 -13.80
C PRO A 203 -4.69 -24.77 -13.81
N ASP A 204 -4.09 -25.92 -14.12
CA ASP A 204 -4.85 -27.17 -14.23
C ASP A 204 -5.32 -27.65 -12.86
N ARG A 205 -4.47 -27.48 -11.83
CA ARG A 205 -4.88 -27.70 -10.44
C ARG A 205 -6.00 -26.77 -10.01
N LEU A 206 -5.91 -25.49 -10.36
CA LEU A 206 -6.96 -24.51 -10.02
C LEU A 206 -8.30 -24.85 -10.68
N ARG A 207 -8.29 -25.34 -11.92
CA ARG A 207 -9.51 -25.84 -12.59
C ARG A 207 -10.13 -27.00 -11.82
N GLY A 208 -9.33 -27.96 -11.36
CA GLY A 208 -9.82 -29.05 -10.49
C GLY A 208 -10.40 -28.55 -9.17
N HIS A 209 -9.77 -27.53 -8.56
CA HIS A 209 -10.22 -26.98 -7.29
C HIS A 209 -11.57 -26.23 -7.37
N LEU A 210 -11.95 -25.68 -8.53
CA LEU A 210 -13.23 -24.96 -8.70
C LEU A 210 -14.46 -25.80 -8.30
N ASP A 211 -14.42 -27.10 -8.59
CA ASP A 211 -15.53 -28.00 -8.29
C ASP A 211 -15.55 -28.38 -6.80
N GLU A 212 -14.38 -28.56 -6.20
CA GLU A 212 -14.18 -29.01 -4.82
C GLU A 212 -14.27 -27.88 -3.78
N ALA A 213 -14.07 -26.63 -4.20
CA ALA A 213 -14.02 -25.48 -3.30
C ALA A 213 -15.31 -25.34 -2.47
N PRO A 214 -15.20 -25.21 -1.13
CA PRO A 214 -16.33 -25.36 -0.22
C PRO A 214 -17.29 -24.16 -0.20
N THR A 215 -16.87 -23.00 -0.71
CA THR A 215 -17.65 -21.77 -0.67
C THR A 215 -17.61 -21.03 -2.01
N THR A 216 -18.62 -20.21 -2.28
CA THR A 216 -18.64 -19.33 -3.46
C THR A 216 -17.45 -18.36 -3.44
N GLU A 217 -17.05 -17.86 -2.28
CA GLU A 217 -15.90 -16.96 -2.16
C GLU A 217 -14.58 -17.66 -2.55
N ALA A 218 -14.37 -18.90 -2.11
CA ALA A 218 -13.22 -19.71 -2.53
C ALA A 218 -13.23 -19.98 -4.04
N LYS A 219 -14.39 -20.27 -4.64
CA LYS A 219 -14.54 -20.43 -6.09
C LYS A 219 -14.19 -19.15 -6.85
N LEU A 220 -14.55 -17.98 -6.32
CA LEU A 220 -14.19 -16.69 -6.93
C LEU A 220 -12.70 -16.37 -6.78
N TRP A 221 -12.08 -16.69 -5.64
CA TRP A 221 -10.63 -16.58 -5.49
C TRP A 221 -9.89 -17.49 -6.46
N THR A 222 -10.40 -18.71 -6.67
CA THR A 222 -9.87 -19.66 -7.64
C THR A 222 -10.00 -19.13 -9.07
N ALA A 223 -11.17 -18.59 -9.43
CA ALA A 223 -11.40 -17.96 -10.73
C ALA A 223 -10.46 -16.75 -10.95
N TYR A 224 -10.21 -15.96 -9.91
CA TYR A 224 -9.29 -14.82 -9.99
C TYR A 224 -7.83 -15.29 -10.14
N ALA A 225 -7.42 -16.34 -9.42
CA ALA A 225 -6.11 -16.96 -9.57
C ALA A 225 -5.89 -17.47 -11.00
N LEU A 226 -6.90 -18.15 -11.56
CA LEU A 226 -6.90 -18.62 -12.95
C LEU A 226 -6.75 -17.45 -13.92
N HIS A 227 -7.59 -16.42 -13.77
CA HIS A 227 -7.54 -15.24 -14.62
C HIS A 227 -6.15 -14.58 -14.61
N ARG A 228 -5.53 -14.43 -13.43
CA ARG A 228 -4.18 -13.87 -13.28
C ARG A 228 -3.14 -14.68 -14.05
N LEU A 229 -3.27 -16.00 -14.12
CA LEU A 229 -2.33 -16.90 -14.78
C LEU A 229 -2.58 -17.03 -16.29
N THR A 230 -3.84 -17.00 -16.73
CA THR A 230 -4.21 -17.27 -18.13
C THR A 230 -4.54 -16.02 -18.94
N GLY A 231 -4.95 -14.94 -18.27
CA GLY A 231 -5.53 -13.75 -18.91
C GLY A 231 -6.90 -14.00 -19.56
N ASP A 232 -7.50 -15.18 -19.38
CA ASP A 232 -8.73 -15.55 -20.08
C ASP A 232 -9.96 -14.96 -19.39
N ALA A 233 -10.39 -13.81 -19.90
CA ALA A 233 -11.62 -13.14 -19.45
C ALA A 233 -12.90 -13.88 -19.90
N ALA A 234 -12.85 -14.73 -20.94
CA ALA A 234 -14.01 -15.53 -21.35
C ALA A 234 -14.24 -16.70 -20.40
N GLU A 235 -13.16 -17.41 -20.03
CA GLU A 235 -13.19 -18.46 -18.99
C GLU A 235 -13.69 -17.89 -17.66
N THR A 236 -13.16 -16.73 -17.26
CA THR A 236 -13.58 -16.06 -16.01
C THR A 236 -15.06 -15.68 -16.02
N ARG A 237 -15.57 -15.13 -17.14
CA ARG A 237 -17.01 -14.84 -17.30
C ARG A 237 -17.87 -16.08 -17.29
N ALA A 238 -17.40 -17.19 -17.87
CA ALA A 238 -18.13 -18.47 -17.86
C ALA A 238 -18.24 -19.03 -16.44
N ILE A 239 -17.16 -19.00 -15.66
CA ILE A 239 -17.15 -19.41 -14.25
C ILE A 239 -18.06 -18.48 -13.42
N HIS A 240 -17.95 -17.16 -13.57
CA HIS A 240 -18.80 -16.22 -12.84
C HIS A 240 -20.29 -16.43 -13.15
N ALA A 241 -20.62 -16.70 -14.42
CA ALA A 241 -21.98 -17.03 -14.83
C ALA A 241 -22.48 -18.35 -14.24
N SER A 242 -21.66 -19.41 -14.19
CA SER A 242 -22.06 -20.69 -13.60
C SER A 242 -22.32 -20.60 -12.09
N LEU A 243 -21.64 -19.67 -11.41
CA LEU A 243 -21.85 -19.36 -9.99
C LEU A 243 -23.08 -18.46 -9.72
N GLY A 244 -23.84 -18.07 -10.76
CA GLY A 244 -25.00 -17.20 -10.63
C GLY A 244 -24.66 -15.71 -10.56
N ARG A 245 -23.47 -15.32 -11.03
CA ARG A 245 -22.95 -13.93 -11.02
C ARG A 245 -23.01 -13.26 -9.65
N PRO A 246 -22.42 -13.87 -8.60
CA PRO A 246 -22.44 -13.31 -7.25
C PRO A 246 -21.81 -11.90 -7.23
N ARG A 247 -22.45 -10.98 -6.49
CA ARG A 247 -22.04 -9.58 -6.31
C ARG A 247 -22.08 -9.20 -4.83
N VAL A 248 -21.34 -8.16 -4.46
CA VAL A 248 -21.47 -7.54 -3.13
C VAL A 248 -22.64 -6.59 -3.16
N GLU A 249 -23.67 -6.85 -2.37
CA GLU A 249 -24.83 -5.96 -2.27
C GLU A 249 -24.46 -4.71 -1.47
N VAL A 250 -24.60 -3.55 -2.10
CA VAL A 250 -24.38 -2.23 -1.48
C VAL A 250 -25.68 -1.44 -1.57
N ALA A 251 -26.33 -1.22 -0.44
CA ALA A 251 -27.61 -0.54 -0.39
C ALA A 251 -27.50 0.89 -0.97
N GLY A 252 -28.36 1.20 -1.94
CA GLY A 252 -28.41 2.52 -2.59
C GLY A 252 -27.43 2.72 -3.75
N LEU A 253 -26.48 1.80 -3.98
CA LEU A 253 -25.54 1.89 -5.09
C LEU A 253 -26.19 1.35 -6.38
N ASP A 254 -26.49 2.22 -7.33
CA ASP A 254 -27.00 1.80 -8.64
C ASP A 254 -25.90 1.32 -9.59
N GLU A 255 -26.31 0.71 -10.70
CA GLU A 255 -25.42 0.07 -11.67
C GLU A 255 -24.47 1.05 -12.39
N GLU A 256 -24.84 2.33 -12.57
CA GLU A 256 -23.97 3.31 -13.25
C GLU A 256 -22.77 3.63 -12.36
N LEU A 257 -23.02 3.92 -11.07
CA LEU A 257 -21.97 4.14 -10.07
C LEU A 257 -21.14 2.89 -9.83
N ARG A 258 -21.82 1.74 -9.67
CA ARG A 258 -21.16 0.45 -9.44
C ARG A 258 -20.19 0.11 -10.56
N THR A 259 -20.61 0.28 -11.82
CA THR A 259 -19.77 -0.03 -12.98
C THR A 259 -18.54 0.87 -13.01
N ALA A 260 -18.70 2.18 -12.84
CA ALA A 260 -17.58 3.12 -12.84
C ALA A 260 -16.57 2.80 -11.73
N ILE A 261 -17.06 2.54 -10.51
CA ILE A 261 -16.21 2.22 -9.35
C ILE A 261 -15.55 0.85 -9.50
N ALA A 262 -16.27 -0.17 -9.96
CA ALA A 262 -15.70 -1.51 -10.13
C ALA A 262 -14.64 -1.52 -11.24
N GLN A 263 -14.85 -0.79 -12.34
CA GLN A 263 -13.88 -0.69 -13.42
C GLN A 263 -12.59 0.01 -12.99
N GLU A 264 -12.70 1.11 -12.22
CA GLU A 264 -11.55 1.86 -11.74
C GLU A 264 -10.78 1.09 -10.66
N TYR A 265 -11.48 0.68 -9.61
CA TYR A 265 -10.82 0.19 -8.40
C TYR A 265 -10.79 -1.32 -8.30
N GLY A 266 -11.68 -2.05 -8.99
CA GLY A 266 -11.86 -3.48 -8.76
C GLY A 266 -10.63 -4.31 -9.08
N GLN A 267 -9.84 -3.96 -10.10
CA GLN A 267 -8.62 -4.70 -10.46
C GLN A 267 -7.45 -4.45 -9.49
N HIS A 268 -7.35 -3.23 -8.95
CA HIS A 268 -6.23 -2.78 -8.12
C HIS A 268 -6.60 -2.59 -6.64
N CYS A 269 -7.79 -3.03 -6.24
CA CYS A 269 -8.23 -2.95 -4.86
C CYS A 269 -7.32 -3.75 -3.92
N GLU A 270 -7.35 -3.38 -2.64
CA GLU A 270 -6.47 -3.89 -1.61
C GLU A 270 -6.76 -5.35 -1.24
N GLU A 271 -5.76 -6.03 -0.65
CA GLU A 271 -5.75 -7.49 -0.40
C GLU A 271 -6.99 -7.99 0.38
N ARG A 272 -7.59 -7.13 1.22
CA ARG A 272 -8.78 -7.46 2.03
C ARG A 272 -10.12 -7.32 1.30
N SER A 273 -10.11 -6.83 0.07
CA SER A 273 -11.34 -6.65 -0.72
C SER A 273 -11.99 -7.99 -1.05
N ASP A 274 -13.32 -8.00 -1.07
CA ASP A 274 -14.13 -9.14 -1.50
C ASP A 274 -13.78 -9.52 -2.96
N PRO A 275 -13.54 -10.81 -3.27
CA PRO A 275 -13.16 -11.23 -4.61
C PRO A 275 -14.25 -10.95 -5.66
N ARG A 276 -15.51 -10.77 -5.25
CA ARG A 276 -16.60 -10.40 -6.16
C ARG A 276 -16.32 -9.09 -6.89
N TRP A 277 -15.68 -8.11 -6.24
CA TRP A 277 -15.31 -6.84 -6.89
C TRP A 277 -14.27 -7.02 -8.00
N ARG A 278 -13.27 -7.88 -7.75
CA ARG A 278 -12.24 -8.22 -8.75
C ARG A 278 -12.82 -8.95 -9.94
N ILE A 279 -13.62 -9.98 -9.68
CA ILE A 279 -14.28 -10.76 -10.75
C ILE A 279 -15.25 -9.89 -11.55
N GLU A 280 -15.98 -9.00 -10.90
CA GLU A 280 -16.86 -8.05 -11.57
C GLU A 280 -16.08 -7.12 -12.52
N ALA A 281 -14.96 -6.55 -12.06
CA ALA A 281 -14.09 -5.71 -12.89
C ALA A 281 -13.52 -6.47 -14.10
N VAL A 282 -13.09 -7.72 -13.91
CA VAL A 282 -12.62 -8.59 -15.00
C VAL A 282 -13.76 -8.87 -15.99
N CYS A 283 -14.97 -9.13 -15.50
CA CYS A 283 -16.11 -9.48 -16.34
C CYS A 283 -16.71 -8.28 -17.10
N ALA A 284 -16.55 -7.06 -16.57
CA ALA A 284 -16.98 -5.82 -17.22
C ALA A 284 -16.13 -5.48 -18.46
N GLY A 285 -14.91 -6.02 -18.56
CA GLY A 285 -13.95 -5.69 -19.61
C GLY A 285 -13.31 -4.31 -19.40
N PRO A 286 -12.30 -3.96 -20.21
CA PRO A 286 -11.64 -2.66 -20.09
C PRO A 286 -12.66 -1.53 -20.35
N PRO A 287 -12.66 -0.46 -19.53
CA PRO A 287 -13.52 0.68 -19.79
C PRO A 287 -13.18 1.27 -21.16
N VAL A 288 -14.20 1.70 -21.91
CA VAL A 288 -13.96 2.60 -23.05
C VAL A 288 -13.50 3.92 -22.44
N PRO A 289 -12.26 4.38 -22.70
CA PRO A 289 -11.78 5.63 -22.13
C PRO A 289 -12.75 6.73 -22.55
N PRO A 290 -13.35 7.44 -21.59
CA PRO A 290 -14.21 8.53 -21.97
C PRO A 290 -13.40 9.64 -22.65
N ASP A 291 -14.05 10.35 -23.57
CA ASP A 291 -13.51 11.61 -24.08
C ASP A 291 -13.61 12.67 -22.97
N GLU A 292 -12.55 12.74 -22.16
CA GLU A 292 -12.44 13.66 -21.03
C GLU A 292 -12.49 15.11 -21.51
N ASP A 293 -11.83 15.43 -22.62
CA ASP A 293 -11.80 16.77 -23.20
C ASP A 293 -13.20 17.22 -23.64
N GLU A 294 -13.96 16.36 -24.31
CA GLU A 294 -15.37 16.61 -24.65
C GLU A 294 -16.20 16.85 -23.40
N ARG A 295 -16.03 16.01 -22.37
CA ARG A 295 -16.78 16.14 -21.12
C ARG A 295 -16.50 17.48 -20.45
N LEU A 296 -15.23 17.85 -20.30
CA LEU A 296 -14.82 19.11 -19.68
C LEU A 296 -15.33 20.31 -20.50
N ARG A 297 -15.22 20.26 -21.83
CA ARG A 297 -15.74 21.30 -22.73
C ARG A 297 -17.25 21.45 -22.60
N ARG A 298 -17.98 20.34 -22.48
CA ARG A 298 -19.43 20.35 -22.27
C ARG A 298 -19.81 20.95 -20.91
N ALA A 299 -19.08 20.64 -19.85
CA ALA A 299 -19.28 21.23 -18.53
C ALA A 299 -19.06 22.74 -18.53
N VAL A 300 -17.92 23.20 -19.06
CA VAL A 300 -17.61 24.63 -19.21
C VAL A 300 -18.69 25.34 -20.03
N THR A 301 -19.07 24.77 -21.18
CA THR A 301 -20.12 25.34 -22.05
C THR A 301 -21.46 25.48 -21.33
N ALA A 302 -21.85 24.47 -20.55
CA ALA A 302 -23.10 24.48 -19.79
C ALA A 302 -23.10 25.57 -18.71
N LEU A 303 -21.99 25.67 -17.95
CA LEU A 303 -21.81 26.68 -16.91
C LEU A 303 -21.81 28.10 -17.51
N THR A 304 -21.06 28.34 -18.59
CA THR A 304 -21.05 29.62 -19.31
C THR A 304 -22.44 29.98 -19.84
N SER A 305 -23.17 29.02 -20.40
CA SER A 305 -24.53 29.25 -20.92
C SER A 305 -25.54 29.60 -19.82
N ALA A 306 -25.28 29.17 -18.59
CA ALA A 306 -26.06 29.53 -17.41
C ALA A 306 -25.70 30.90 -16.83
N GLY A 307 -24.79 31.65 -17.48
CA GLY A 307 -24.34 32.98 -17.03
C GLY A 307 -23.24 32.94 -15.97
N LEU A 308 -22.63 31.78 -15.73
CA LEU A 308 -21.51 31.64 -14.79
C LEU A 308 -20.18 31.93 -15.51
N ALA A 309 -19.14 32.27 -14.74
CA ALA A 309 -17.79 32.50 -15.25
C ALA A 309 -16.84 31.36 -14.82
N PRO A 310 -16.94 30.16 -15.44
CA PRO A 310 -16.07 29.04 -15.11
C PRO A 310 -14.62 29.33 -15.53
N ARG A 311 -13.67 29.05 -14.62
CA ARG A 311 -12.23 29.01 -14.95
C ARG A 311 -11.91 27.77 -15.80
N PRO A 312 -10.75 27.74 -16.49
CA PRO A 312 -10.29 26.52 -17.15
C PRO A 312 -10.23 25.35 -16.17
N PRO A 313 -10.71 24.15 -16.56
CA PRO A 313 -10.59 22.96 -15.72
C PRO A 313 -9.12 22.63 -15.44
N VAL A 314 -8.82 22.29 -14.19
CA VAL A 314 -7.49 21.83 -13.78
C VAL A 314 -7.60 20.43 -13.17
N SER A 315 -6.61 19.58 -13.40
CA SER A 315 -6.60 18.25 -12.76
C SER A 315 -6.50 18.39 -11.23
N CYS A 316 -7.02 17.44 -10.46
CA CYS A 316 -6.91 17.47 -9.01
C CYS A 316 -5.46 17.52 -8.51
N GLY A 317 -4.52 16.89 -9.23
CA GLY A 317 -3.09 16.92 -8.89
C GLY A 317 -2.48 18.31 -9.08
N GLU A 318 -2.84 18.99 -10.17
CA GLU A 318 -2.42 20.38 -10.40
C GLU A 318 -3.06 21.34 -9.38
N HIS A 319 -4.35 21.18 -9.11
CA HIS A 319 -5.07 21.98 -8.12
C HIS A 319 -4.45 21.86 -6.71
N ASN A 320 -4.15 20.63 -6.27
CA ASN A 320 -3.50 20.38 -4.99
C ASN A 320 -1.97 20.56 -5.02
N ARG A 321 -1.39 20.89 -6.19
CA ARG A 321 0.06 21.02 -6.46
C ARG A 321 0.89 19.77 -6.17
N GLN A 322 0.25 18.60 -6.01
CA GLN A 322 0.87 17.30 -5.80
C GLN A 322 -0.14 16.17 -6.07
N GLY A 323 0.39 14.99 -6.34
CA GLY A 323 -0.41 13.79 -6.48
C GLY A 323 -1.23 13.69 -7.76
N GLY A 324 -2.24 12.84 -7.73
CA GLY A 324 -3.15 12.56 -8.85
C GLY A 324 -4.49 12.02 -8.35
N GLY A 325 -5.41 11.73 -9.27
CA GLY A 325 -6.76 11.33 -8.87
C GLY A 325 -7.75 11.25 -10.01
N THR A 326 -9.03 11.17 -9.67
CA THR A 326 -10.11 10.83 -10.60
C THR A 326 -11.05 11.99 -10.87
N TYR A 327 -10.57 13.24 -10.79
CA TYR A 327 -11.39 14.42 -11.08
C TYR A 327 -10.60 15.65 -11.53
N HIS A 328 -11.34 16.59 -12.13
CA HIS A 328 -10.92 17.95 -12.45
C HIS A 328 -11.71 18.96 -11.62
N VAL A 329 -11.11 20.11 -11.33
CA VAL A 329 -11.72 21.23 -10.61
C VAL A 329 -12.01 22.36 -11.58
N ILE A 330 -13.21 22.93 -11.48
CA ILE A 330 -13.64 24.14 -12.18
C ILE A 330 -14.11 25.14 -11.12
N GLY A 331 -13.35 26.20 -10.90
CA GLY A 331 -13.76 27.30 -10.01
C GLY A 331 -14.77 28.24 -10.67
N LEU A 332 -15.75 28.72 -9.91
CA LEU A 332 -16.76 29.69 -10.33
C LEU A 332 -16.50 31.07 -9.66
N GLY A 333 -16.10 32.07 -10.45
CA GLY A 333 -15.78 33.45 -9.99
C GLY A 333 -14.29 33.73 -9.73
N GLY A 334 -13.78 34.97 -9.72
CA GLY A 334 -14.09 36.12 -10.57
C GLY A 334 -13.01 36.34 -11.64
N SER A 335 -13.42 36.75 -12.84
CA SER A 335 -12.55 37.23 -13.91
C SER A 335 -12.42 38.75 -13.79
N GLY A 336 -11.50 39.23 -12.97
CA GLY A 336 -11.22 40.66 -12.81
C GLY A 336 -9.93 40.89 -12.03
N ALA A 337 -9.19 41.94 -12.39
CA ALA A 337 -7.92 42.33 -11.76
C ALA A 337 -8.06 42.86 -10.31
N GLU A 338 -9.22 42.66 -9.68
CA GLU A 338 -9.58 43.07 -8.32
C GLU A 338 -10.40 41.98 -7.61
N ALA A 339 -10.11 40.69 -7.89
CA ALA A 339 -10.60 39.63 -7.02
C ALA A 339 -9.75 39.66 -5.74
N ASP A 340 -10.32 40.16 -4.64
CA ASP A 340 -9.76 40.00 -3.30
C ASP A 340 -9.44 38.51 -3.09
N GLU A 341 -8.25 38.20 -2.57
CA GLU A 341 -7.75 36.83 -2.35
C GLU A 341 -8.61 36.00 -1.37
N ASP A 342 -9.68 36.59 -0.82
CA ASP A 342 -10.56 36.04 0.22
C ASP A 342 -11.98 35.66 -0.28
N GLU A 343 -12.34 35.89 -1.56
CA GLU A 343 -13.59 35.34 -2.14
C GLU A 343 -13.31 33.97 -2.79
N ASP A 344 -13.33 32.92 -1.96
CA ASP A 344 -13.37 31.53 -2.42
C ASP A 344 -14.64 31.32 -3.25
N GLY A 345 -14.49 31.40 -4.58
CA GLY A 345 -15.54 31.03 -5.53
C GLY A 345 -15.91 29.56 -5.39
N SER A 346 -17.16 29.20 -5.71
CA SER A 346 -17.60 27.81 -5.57
C SER A 346 -16.84 26.88 -6.54
N GLU A 347 -16.43 25.72 -6.05
CA GLU A 347 -15.71 24.74 -6.85
C GLU A 347 -16.64 23.63 -7.34
N ILE A 348 -16.52 23.30 -8.62
CA ILE A 348 -17.20 22.18 -9.25
C ILE A 348 -16.17 21.09 -9.54
N PHE A 349 -16.43 19.88 -9.06
CA PHE A 349 -15.61 18.70 -9.31
C PHE A 349 -16.24 17.85 -10.41
N ILE A 350 -15.49 17.57 -11.47
CA ILE A 350 -15.92 16.72 -12.59
C ILE A 350 -15.11 15.43 -12.57
N SER A 351 -15.78 14.29 -12.36
CA SER A 351 -15.11 12.98 -12.31
C SER A 351 -14.56 12.56 -13.67
N THR A 352 -13.41 11.89 -13.68
CA THR A 352 -12.88 11.20 -14.87
C THR A 352 -13.59 9.86 -15.10
N LEU A 353 -14.18 9.26 -14.06
CA LEU A 353 -14.82 7.94 -14.11
C LEU A 353 -16.20 7.92 -14.78
N GLY A 354 -16.76 9.09 -15.09
CA GLY A 354 -18.05 9.21 -15.75
C GLY A 354 -18.60 10.62 -15.75
N ARG A 355 -19.86 10.77 -16.14
CA ARG A 355 -20.54 12.07 -16.16
C ARG A 355 -20.96 12.56 -14.76
N PHE A 356 -20.18 12.24 -13.73
CA PHE A 356 -20.48 12.58 -12.34
C PHE A 356 -19.88 13.93 -11.97
N VAL A 357 -20.65 14.69 -11.19
CA VAL A 357 -20.27 16.03 -10.74
C VAL A 357 -20.67 16.22 -9.28
N THR A 358 -19.86 16.94 -8.51
CA THR A 358 -20.24 17.42 -7.18
C THR A 358 -19.65 18.80 -6.88
N SER A 359 -20.01 19.36 -5.73
CA SER A 359 -19.46 20.59 -5.17
C SER A 359 -19.61 20.55 -3.65
N HIS A 360 -18.67 21.14 -2.91
CA HIS A 360 -18.80 21.33 -1.48
C HIS A 360 -19.90 22.34 -1.14
N GLU A 361 -20.06 23.36 -1.98
CA GLU A 361 -21.04 24.43 -1.83
C GLU A 361 -21.90 24.51 -3.10
N PRO A 362 -22.95 23.67 -3.19
CA PRO A 362 -23.73 23.53 -4.42
C PRO A 362 -24.46 24.83 -4.77
N GLU A 363 -23.97 25.53 -5.80
CA GLU A 363 -24.72 26.61 -6.43
C GLU A 363 -25.90 26.04 -7.25
N PRO A 364 -27.17 26.39 -6.95
CA PRO A 364 -28.33 25.82 -7.62
C PRO A 364 -28.31 26.00 -9.14
N THR A 365 -27.82 27.15 -9.62
CA THR A 365 -27.67 27.46 -11.05
C THR A 365 -26.68 26.54 -11.73
N ALA A 366 -25.51 26.32 -11.12
CA ALA A 366 -24.47 25.43 -11.64
C ALA A 366 -24.97 23.98 -11.72
N ARG A 367 -25.62 23.52 -10.65
CA ARG A 367 -26.24 22.18 -10.61
C ARG A 367 -27.24 21.99 -11.73
N ALA A 368 -28.21 22.90 -11.86
CA ALA A 368 -29.26 22.79 -12.87
C ALA A 368 -28.67 22.79 -14.29
N ALA A 369 -27.67 23.63 -14.55
CA ALA A 369 -27.00 23.71 -15.85
C ALA A 369 -26.28 22.39 -16.21
N LEU A 370 -25.55 21.79 -15.26
CA LEU A 370 -24.81 20.56 -15.49
C LEU A 370 -25.75 19.34 -15.61
N GLU A 371 -26.79 19.26 -14.79
CA GLU A 371 -27.82 18.23 -14.93
C GLU A 371 -28.52 18.33 -16.31
N ALA A 372 -28.84 19.54 -16.78
CA ALA A 372 -29.40 19.77 -18.12
C ALA A 372 -28.43 19.37 -19.25
N ALA A 373 -27.11 19.51 -19.02
CA ALA A 373 -26.07 19.03 -19.93
C ALA A 373 -25.81 17.52 -19.83
N GLY A 374 -26.64 16.78 -19.08
CA GLY A 374 -26.60 15.33 -18.96
C GLY A 374 -25.57 14.80 -17.97
N PHE A 375 -25.02 15.66 -17.10
CA PHE A 375 -24.24 15.21 -15.96
C PHE A 375 -25.16 14.71 -14.85
N ARG A 376 -24.62 13.85 -14.00
CA ARG A 376 -25.26 13.33 -12.82
C ARG A 376 -24.66 13.99 -11.58
N TRP A 377 -25.47 14.77 -10.88
CA TRP A 377 -25.08 15.37 -9.63
C TRP A 377 -25.00 14.32 -8.51
N ILE A 378 -23.85 14.24 -7.85
CA ILE A 378 -23.64 13.41 -6.67
C ILE A 378 -23.91 14.27 -5.46
N ASP A 379 -25.10 14.10 -4.89
CA ASP A 379 -25.51 14.78 -3.66
C ASP A 379 -24.91 14.11 -2.42
N ARG A 380 -25.13 14.72 -1.25
CA ARG A 380 -24.63 14.21 0.02
C ARG A 380 -25.14 12.80 0.35
N VAL A 381 -26.37 12.48 -0.01
CA VAL A 381 -26.97 11.17 0.30
C VAL A 381 -26.32 10.07 -0.54
N THR A 382 -26.20 10.31 -1.84
CA THR A 382 -25.56 9.41 -2.80
C THR A 382 -24.06 9.29 -2.51
N GLY A 383 -23.40 10.43 -2.28
CA GLY A 383 -21.98 10.50 -1.99
C GLY A 383 -21.59 9.76 -0.71
N ALA A 384 -22.47 9.73 0.30
CA ALA A 384 -22.23 9.04 1.58
C ALA A 384 -22.47 7.52 1.53
N ILE A 385 -22.88 6.96 0.40
CA ILE A 385 -23.05 5.50 0.25
C ILE A 385 -21.67 4.86 0.39
N ARG A 386 -21.47 4.07 1.44
CA ARG A 386 -20.23 3.32 1.67
C ARG A 386 -20.18 2.08 0.77
N VAL A 387 -19.18 1.99 -0.10
CA VAL A 387 -19.00 0.85 -1.03
C VAL A 387 -18.33 -0.31 -0.30
N THR A 388 -19.13 -1.09 0.42
CA THR A 388 -18.63 -2.16 1.29
C THR A 388 -17.89 -3.25 0.52
N GLY A 389 -16.92 -3.89 1.19
CA GLY A 389 -16.12 -4.98 0.62
C GLY A 389 -15.10 -4.56 -0.43
N LEU A 390 -15.05 -3.29 -0.87
CA LEU A 390 -14.03 -2.75 -1.76
C LEU A 390 -13.04 -1.89 -0.96
N CYS A 391 -11.88 -2.43 -0.63
CA CYS A 391 -10.84 -1.69 0.07
C CYS A 391 -9.94 -0.95 -0.93
N VAL A 392 -9.76 0.35 -0.76
CA VAL A 392 -8.90 1.19 -1.60
C VAL A 392 -7.94 1.95 -0.69
N TYR A 393 -6.69 2.10 -1.12
CA TYR A 393 -5.72 2.89 -0.38
C TYR A 393 -6.10 4.37 -0.43
N HIS A 394 -6.16 5.03 0.72
CA HIS A 394 -6.43 6.47 0.81
C HIS A 394 -5.76 7.03 2.08
N PHE A 395 -4.77 7.91 1.91
CA PHE A 395 -3.99 8.54 3.00
C PHE A 395 -3.50 7.57 4.10
N GLY A 396 -3.06 6.38 3.70
CA GLY A 396 -2.53 5.37 4.63
C GLY A 396 -3.56 4.32 5.06
N ASP A 397 -4.85 4.63 4.95
CA ASP A 397 -5.95 3.72 5.22
C ASP A 397 -6.24 2.82 4.02
N ARG A 398 -6.83 1.64 4.27
CA ARG A 398 -7.14 0.61 3.26
C ARG A 398 -8.51 0.01 3.53
N ASP A 399 -9.48 0.88 3.75
CA ASP A 399 -10.84 0.53 4.13
C ASP A 399 -11.82 0.85 3.00
N PRO A 400 -13.06 0.33 3.09
CA PRO A 400 -14.14 0.76 2.21
C PRO A 400 -14.37 2.27 2.26
N LEU A 401 -14.38 2.90 1.10
CA LEU A 401 -14.64 4.33 0.93
C LEU A 401 -16.09 4.57 0.50
N ASP A 402 -16.51 5.83 0.57
CA ASP A 402 -17.82 6.25 0.07
C ASP A 402 -17.78 6.64 -1.42
N VAL A 403 -18.95 6.76 -2.04
CA VAL A 403 -19.08 7.08 -3.47
C VAL A 403 -18.43 8.43 -3.81
N ALA A 404 -18.55 9.44 -2.94
CA ALA A 404 -17.95 10.75 -3.20
C ALA A 404 -16.42 10.64 -3.26
N THR A 405 -15.82 9.96 -2.28
CA THR A 405 -14.36 9.76 -2.23
C THR A 405 -13.87 8.92 -3.39
N LEU A 406 -14.62 7.89 -3.82
CA LEU A 406 -14.23 7.05 -4.95
C LEU A 406 -14.38 7.74 -6.32
N LEU A 407 -15.41 8.57 -6.50
CA LEU A 407 -15.59 9.29 -7.78
C LEU A 407 -14.68 10.51 -7.90
N PHE A 408 -14.35 11.14 -6.78
CA PHE A 408 -13.54 12.35 -6.69
C PHE A 408 -12.29 12.07 -5.83
N HIS A 409 -11.62 10.96 -6.13
CA HIS A 409 -10.45 10.51 -5.40
C HIS A 409 -9.25 11.40 -5.70
N TRP A 410 -8.48 11.76 -4.68
CA TRP A 410 -7.16 12.38 -4.81
C TRP A 410 -6.20 11.74 -3.80
N GLN A 411 -4.94 11.60 -4.21
CA GLN A 411 -3.87 11.08 -3.39
C GLN A 411 -2.54 11.74 -3.77
N ASP A 412 -1.70 11.99 -2.77
CA ASP A 412 -0.40 12.65 -2.86
C ASP A 412 0.72 11.86 -3.57
#